data_AF-A0A957NYF7-F1
#
_entry.id   AF-A0A957NYF7-F1
#
_cell.length_a   1.000
_cell.length_b   1.000
_cell.length_c   1.000
_cell.angle_alpha   90.00
_cell.angle_beta   90.00
_cell.angle_gamma   90.00
#
_symmetry.space_group_name_H-M   'P 1'
#
loop_
_entity.id
_entity.type
_entity.pdbx_description
1 polymer ?
#
loop_
_entity_poly.entity_id
_entity_poly.type
_entity_poly.pdbx_seq_one_letter_code
_entity_poly.pdbx_strand_id
1 'polypeptide(L)'
;MHVTRFAANPIIVPEMDPSIGANINGPTLMRAPEWLPNRLGEYYLYFAHHQGQFIRLAYADALAGPWHIYGPGTLRLEQTPCYGHIASPDVHVDEQNQRIIMYYHG
;
A
#
# COMPACT_ATOMS: atom_id res chain seq x y z
N MET A 1 -23.10 3.63 14.36
CA MET A 1 -21.69 3.85 13.94
C MET A 1 -21.61 5.26 13.36
N HIS A 2 -20.77 6.13 13.94
CA HIS A 2 -20.53 7.48 13.41
C HIS A 2 -19.17 7.48 12.72
N VAL A 3 -19.11 7.91 11.45
CA VAL A 3 -17.89 7.93 10.65
C VAL A 3 -17.57 9.38 10.28
N THR A 4 -16.37 9.83 10.65
CA THR A 4 -15.87 11.17 10.30
C THR A 4 -14.85 11.05 9.17
N ARG A 5 -15.02 11.85 8.11
CA ARG A 5 -14.06 11.91 7.00
C ARG A 5 -12.93 12.89 7.33
N PHE A 6 -11.72 12.62 6.85
CA PHE A 6 -10.66 13.61 6.88
C PHE A 6 -11.04 14.85 6.06
N ALA A 7 -10.64 16.02 6.56
CA ALA A 7 -10.81 17.29 5.85
C ALA A 7 -9.89 17.40 4.62
N ALA A 8 -8.74 16.72 4.65
CA ALA A 8 -7.70 16.76 3.61
C ALA A 8 -7.77 15.59 2.61
N ASN A 9 -8.94 14.98 2.41
CA ASN A 9 -9.10 13.94 1.38
C ASN A 9 -8.91 14.51 -0.03
N PRO A 10 -8.44 13.71 -1.00
CA PRO A 10 -7.94 12.32 -0.87
C PRO A 10 -6.52 12.24 -0.26
N ILE A 11 -6.22 11.14 0.44
CA ILE A 11 -4.91 10.95 1.10
C ILE A 11 -3.78 10.46 0.17
N ILE A 12 -4.13 9.89 -0.99
CA ILE A 12 -3.19 9.55 -2.08
C ILE A 12 -3.75 10.12 -3.39
N VAL A 13 -2.90 10.77 -4.17
CA VAL A 13 -3.25 11.31 -5.50
C VAL A 13 -2.19 10.96 -6.54
N PRO A 14 -2.55 10.87 -7.84
CA PRO A 14 -1.61 10.60 -8.94
C PRO A 14 -0.36 11.48 -8.96
N GLU A 15 -0.49 12.74 -8.55
CA GLU A 15 0.56 13.76 -8.62
C GLU A 15 1.68 13.55 -7.58
N MET A 16 1.48 12.67 -6.60
CA MET A 16 2.47 12.42 -5.54
C MET A 16 3.72 11.70 -6.05
N ASP A 17 3.58 10.85 -7.05
CA ASP A 17 4.70 10.12 -7.65
C ASP A 17 4.33 9.65 -9.06
N PRO A 18 5.17 9.88 -10.09
CA PRO A 18 4.90 9.47 -11.46
C PRO A 18 4.60 7.97 -11.63
N SER A 19 5.14 7.14 -10.72
CA SER A 19 4.91 5.71 -10.75
C SER A 19 3.46 5.33 -10.44
N ILE A 20 2.65 6.19 -9.79
CA ILE A 20 1.23 5.93 -9.50
C ILE A 20 0.43 5.79 -10.79
N GLY A 21 0.69 6.66 -11.77
CA GLY A 21 -0.12 6.73 -12.99
C GLY A 21 -1.54 7.26 -12.71
N ALA A 22 -2.48 6.95 -13.60
CA ALA A 22 -3.84 7.51 -13.55
C ALA A 22 -4.85 6.64 -12.75
N ASN A 23 -4.39 5.59 -12.08
CA ASN A 23 -5.27 4.64 -11.39
C ASN A 23 -4.70 4.24 -10.03
N ILE A 24 -5.53 4.39 -9.00
CA ILE A 24 -5.30 3.93 -7.63
C ILE A 24 -6.39 2.91 -7.32
N ASN A 25 -6.01 1.67 -7.02
CA ASN A 25 -6.92 0.54 -6.91
C ASN A 25 -6.65 -0.35 -5.70
N GLY A 26 -7.75 -0.80 -5.08
CA GLY A 26 -7.79 -1.78 -4.00
C GLY A 26 -6.79 -1.54 -2.87
N PRO A 27 -6.83 -0.37 -2.19
CA PRO A 27 -5.86 -0.07 -1.15
C PRO A 27 -6.11 -0.91 0.12
N THR A 28 -5.03 -1.33 0.77
CA THR A 28 -5.05 -1.88 2.13
C THR A 28 -4.14 -1.11 3.06
N LEU A 29 -4.70 -0.69 4.19
CA LEU A 29 -4.01 0.04 5.25
C LEU A 29 -3.66 -0.91 6.39
N MET A 30 -2.43 -0.86 6.87
CA MET A 30 -2.00 -1.53 8.09
C MET A 30 -1.17 -0.59 8.96
N ARG A 31 -1.18 -0.81 10.28
CA ARG A 31 -0.17 -0.24 11.17
C ARG A 31 1.12 -1.07 11.03
N ALA A 32 2.26 -0.42 10.90
CA ALA A 32 3.55 -1.10 10.85
C ALA A 32 3.81 -1.81 12.20
N PRO A 33 4.05 -3.14 12.21
CA PRO A 33 4.24 -3.89 13.45
C PRO A 33 5.53 -3.47 14.15
N GLU A 34 5.55 -3.47 15.49
CA GLU A 34 6.71 -3.00 16.27
C GLU A 34 7.99 -3.82 16.01
N TRP A 35 7.83 -5.09 15.67
CA TRP A 35 8.94 -5.99 15.35
C TRP A 35 9.51 -5.82 13.94
N LEU A 36 8.86 -5.01 13.08
CA LEU A 36 9.34 -4.79 11.72
C LEU A 36 10.63 -3.97 11.77
N PRO A 37 11.78 -4.48 11.27
CA PRO A 37 13.01 -3.71 11.27
C PRO A 37 12.92 -2.53 10.28
N ASN A 38 13.60 -1.43 10.60
CA ASN A 38 13.71 -0.25 9.73
C ASN A 38 12.36 0.28 9.22
N ARG A 39 11.38 0.44 10.12
CA ARG A 39 10.05 0.99 9.80
C ARG A 39 10.19 2.34 9.10
N LEU A 40 9.47 2.51 7.99
CA LEU A 40 9.42 3.77 7.24
C LEU A 40 8.49 4.80 7.90
N GLY A 41 7.50 4.33 8.67
CA GLY A 41 6.55 5.13 9.43
C GLY A 41 5.58 4.24 10.21
N GLU A 42 4.64 4.83 10.94
CA GLU A 42 3.65 4.08 11.74
C GLU A 42 2.58 3.36 10.92
N TYR A 43 2.24 3.85 9.73
CA TYR A 43 1.18 3.31 8.87
C TYR A 43 1.67 3.07 7.45
N TYR A 44 1.34 1.88 6.93
CA TYR A 44 1.65 1.46 5.57
C TYR A 44 0.34 1.30 4.79
N LEU A 45 0.28 1.91 3.61
CA LEU A 45 -0.85 1.84 2.69
C LEU A 45 -0.38 1.21 1.38
N TYR A 46 -0.75 -0.04 1.18
CA TYR A 46 -0.51 -0.76 -0.07
C TYR A 46 -1.61 -0.45 -1.06
N PHE A 47 -1.28 -0.25 -2.32
CA PHE A 47 -2.26 -0.02 -3.38
C PHE A 47 -1.68 -0.39 -4.74
N ALA A 48 -2.53 -0.52 -5.75
CA ALA A 48 -2.11 -0.90 -7.09
C ALA A 48 -2.61 0.10 -8.14
N HIS A 49 -2.06 -0.05 -9.34
CA HIS A 49 -2.70 0.39 -10.57
C HIS A 49 -3.33 -0.87 -11.18
N HIS A 50 -4.61 -0.86 -11.52
CA HIS A 50 -5.35 -2.05 -11.97
C HIS A 50 -4.74 -2.71 -13.22
N GLN A 51 -4.02 -1.95 -14.05
CA GLN A 51 -3.24 -2.48 -15.20
C GLN A 51 -1.72 -2.37 -14.97
N GLY A 52 -1.31 -2.22 -13.72
CA GLY A 52 0.08 -2.01 -13.32
C GLY A 52 0.86 -3.30 -13.18
N GLN A 53 2.19 -3.15 -13.12
CA GLN A 53 3.14 -4.26 -13.05
C GLN A 53 3.67 -4.49 -11.63
N PHE A 54 3.19 -3.74 -10.63
CA PHE A 54 3.66 -3.87 -9.25
C PHE A 54 2.69 -3.24 -8.24
N ILE A 55 2.77 -3.73 -7.00
CA ILE A 55 2.10 -3.18 -5.83
C ILE A 55 2.94 -2.04 -5.25
N ARG A 56 2.30 -0.89 -5.06
CA ARG A 56 2.89 0.32 -4.47
C ARG A 56 2.70 0.30 -2.96
N LEU A 57 3.57 1.05 -2.30
CA LEU A 57 3.51 1.30 -0.87
C LEU A 57 3.63 2.80 -0.65
N ALA A 58 2.70 3.36 0.12
CA ALA A 58 2.86 4.66 0.77
C ALA A 58 2.99 4.46 2.28
N TYR A 59 3.69 5.36 2.96
CA TYR A 59 3.83 5.32 4.41
C TYR A 59 3.66 6.71 5.05
N ALA A 60 3.18 6.74 6.29
CA ALA A 60 3.00 7.94 7.08
C ALA A 60 3.05 7.64 8.59
N ASP A 61 3.42 8.63 9.40
CA ASP A 61 3.33 8.52 10.87
C ASP A 61 1.94 8.81 11.43
N ALA A 62 1.07 9.41 10.61
CA ALA A 62 -0.32 9.70 10.95
C ALA A 62 -1.25 9.37 9.78
N LEU A 63 -2.47 8.90 10.09
CA LEU A 63 -3.47 8.56 9.06
C LEU A 63 -3.85 9.73 8.15
N ALA A 64 -3.78 10.96 8.67
CA ALA A 64 -4.03 12.19 7.92
C ALA A 64 -2.86 12.60 7.00
N GLY A 65 -1.74 11.88 7.03
CA GLY A 65 -0.52 12.21 6.32
C GLY A 65 0.43 13.12 7.12
N PRO A 66 1.49 13.65 6.49
CA PRO A 66 1.81 13.50 5.06
C PRO A 66 2.16 12.06 4.68
N TRP A 67 1.65 11.62 3.54
CA TRP A 67 1.94 10.31 2.97
C TRP A 67 3.13 10.40 2.01
N HIS A 68 4.07 9.47 2.13
CA HIS A 68 5.25 9.38 1.28
C HIS A 68 5.20 8.11 0.44
N ILE A 69 5.50 8.22 -0.86
CA ILE A 69 5.55 7.06 -1.75
C ILE A 69 6.90 6.36 -1.61
N TYR A 70 6.87 5.05 -1.37
CA TYR A 70 8.05 4.21 -1.42
C TYR A 70 8.37 3.85 -2.88
N GLY A 71 9.19 4.69 -3.51
CA GLY A 71 9.52 4.64 -4.94
C GLY A 71 10.00 3.28 -5.49
N PRO A 72 10.76 2.46 -4.76
CA PRO A 72 11.14 1.12 -5.24
C PRO A 72 9.95 0.17 -5.49
N GLY A 73 8.77 0.47 -4.92
CA GLY A 73 7.63 -0.43 -4.93
C GLY A 73 7.85 -1.65 -4.04
N THR A 74 6.92 -2.61 -4.10
CA THR A 74 6.99 -3.84 -3.29
C THR A 74 7.00 -5.08 -4.19
N LEU A 75 5.89 -5.81 -4.29
CA LEU A 75 5.76 -6.98 -5.16
C LEU A 75 5.61 -6.56 -6.62
N ARG A 76 6.40 -7.15 -7.52
CA ARG A 76 6.37 -6.93 -8.98
C ARG A 76 5.81 -8.16 -9.70
N LEU A 77 5.14 -7.95 -10.83
CA LEU A 77 4.51 -9.00 -11.63
C LEU A 77 5.50 -10.14 -11.95
N GLU A 78 6.73 -9.79 -12.33
CA GLU A 78 7.81 -10.74 -12.65
C GLU A 78 8.24 -11.65 -11.48
N GLN A 79 7.85 -11.30 -10.25
CA GLN A 79 8.09 -12.10 -9.05
C GLN A 79 6.92 -13.05 -8.74
N THR A 80 5.92 -13.11 -9.62
CA THR A 80 4.67 -13.87 -9.45
C THR A 80 4.43 -14.78 -10.65
N PRO A 81 3.57 -15.81 -10.52
CA PRO A 81 3.15 -16.62 -11.66
C PRO A 81 2.01 -15.98 -12.49
N CYS A 82 1.55 -14.77 -12.15
CA CYS A 82 0.48 -14.06 -12.85
C CYS A 82 0.95 -13.53 -14.22
N TYR A 83 -0.02 -13.23 -15.10
CA TYR A 83 0.24 -12.65 -16.41
C TYR A 83 -0.61 -11.39 -16.61
N GLY A 84 -0.04 -10.36 -17.24
CA GLY A 84 -0.75 -9.12 -17.52
C GLY A 84 -0.66 -8.08 -16.40
N HIS A 85 -1.16 -8.38 -15.19
CA HIS A 85 -1.15 -7.43 -14.08
C HIS A 85 -1.14 -8.10 -12.70
N ILE A 86 -0.91 -7.32 -11.66
CA ILE A 86 -1.24 -7.66 -10.27
C ILE A 86 -1.88 -6.46 -9.57
N ALA A 87 -2.93 -6.69 -8.78
CA ALA A 87 -3.69 -5.62 -8.15
C ALA A 87 -4.47 -6.05 -6.88
N SER A 88 -5.15 -5.07 -6.28
CA SER A 88 -5.97 -5.21 -5.05
C SER A 88 -5.28 -5.97 -3.93
N PRO A 89 -4.14 -5.46 -3.42
CA PRO A 89 -3.44 -6.07 -2.29
C PRO A 89 -4.35 -6.08 -1.05
N ASP A 90 -4.46 -7.22 -0.40
CA ASP A 90 -5.07 -7.41 0.91
C ASP A 90 -3.99 -7.93 1.88
N VAL A 91 -3.64 -7.10 2.86
CA VAL A 91 -2.47 -7.27 3.72
C VAL A 91 -2.89 -7.54 5.16
N HIS A 92 -2.37 -8.62 5.72
CA HIS A 92 -2.64 -9.09 7.07
C HIS A 92 -1.34 -9.18 7.86
N VAL A 93 -1.38 -8.75 9.12
CA VAL A 93 -0.26 -8.88 10.06
C VAL A 93 -0.48 -10.11 10.92
N ASP A 94 0.43 -11.08 10.82
CA ASP A 94 0.52 -12.21 11.74
C ASP A 94 1.54 -11.87 12.83
N GLU A 95 1.03 -11.33 13.93
CA GLU A 95 1.84 -10.92 15.10
C GLU A 95 2.54 -12.12 15.76
N GLN A 96 1.91 -13.30 15.76
CA GLN A 96 2.45 -14.48 16.45
C GLN A 96 3.71 -15.01 15.76
N ASN A 97 3.70 -15.05 14.42
CA ASN A 97 4.83 -15.55 13.64
C ASN A 97 5.74 -14.44 13.10
N GLN A 98 5.43 -13.17 13.41
CA GLN A 98 6.14 -11.99 12.94
C GLN A 98 6.21 -11.95 11.39
N ARG A 99 5.05 -12.07 10.74
CA ARG A 99 4.93 -12.09 9.28
C ARG A 99 3.91 -11.07 8.79
N ILE A 100 4.19 -10.49 7.63
CA ILE A 100 3.23 -9.73 6.84
C ILE A 100 2.82 -10.61 5.67
N ILE A 101 1.53 -10.89 5.54
CA ILE A 101 0.96 -11.75 4.50
C ILE A 101 0.17 -10.85 3.55
N MET A 102 0.44 -10.95 2.25
CA MET A 102 -0.29 -10.21 1.22
C MET A 102 -1.00 -11.19 0.29
N TYR A 103 -2.32 -11.08 0.18
CA TYR A 103 -3.12 -11.65 -0.89
C TYR A 103 -3.30 -10.60 -2.00
N TYR A 104 -3.36 -11.06 -3.25
CA TYR A 104 -3.54 -10.19 -4.42
C TYR A 104 -4.15 -11.03 -5.55
N HIS A 105 -4.64 -10.36 -6.59
CA HIS A 105 -5.00 -11.02 -7.85
C HIS A 105 -4.09 -10.54 -8.98
N GLY A 106 -4.13 -11.25 -10.11
CA GLY A 106 -3.50 -10.86 -11.36
C GLY A 106 -4.23 -11.40 -12.57
#